data_AF-A0A535UXY5-F1
#
_entry.id   AF-A0A535UXY5-F1
#
_cell.length_a   1.000
_cell.length_b   1.000
_cell.length_c   1.000
_cell.angle_alpha   90.00
_cell.angle_beta   90.00
_cell.angle_gamma   90.00
#
_symmetry.space_group_name_H-M   'P 1'
#
loop_
_entity.id
_entity.type
_entity.pdbx_description
1 polymer ?
#
loop_
_entity_poly.entity_id
_entity_poly.type
_entity_poly.pdbx_seq_one_letter_code
_entity_poly.pdbx_strand_id
1 'polypeptide(L)'
;MTPAQFAATYGATARVVSDGTGIDNVVLLAQWANETAWGTVVVGNNLGNIRCSPTTFCRYATLDDFAAACIATFHNGSYNAVLAAKTAEAQLAALVASPWSSSHYGGNLHPFFDPLEAYEMTPSESATLSQVYYLLTSGSDSYPGHPGTRPIITKAETDAILAAIKAVPPGTVDLQPVLTAIAQVQTSLTALQTAVTAIKAKTDKDLA
;
A
#
# COMPACT_ATOMS: atom_id res chain seq x y z
N MET A 1 -0.60 -12.02 -15.46
CA MET A 1 -1.12 -10.64 -15.55
C MET A 1 -0.07 -9.77 -16.23
N THR A 2 -0.40 -8.58 -16.74
CA THR A 2 0.65 -7.62 -17.13
C THR A 2 1.36 -7.08 -15.88
N PRO A 3 2.58 -6.53 -15.99
CA PRO A 3 3.25 -5.87 -14.87
C PRO A 3 2.37 -4.81 -14.19
N ALA A 4 1.69 -3.97 -14.98
CA ALA A 4 0.77 -2.94 -14.49
C ALA A 4 -0.37 -3.53 -13.64
N GLN A 5 -1.02 -4.58 -14.14
CA GLN A 5 -2.11 -5.25 -13.45
C GLN A 5 -1.63 -5.92 -12.16
N PHE A 6 -0.43 -6.50 -12.18
CA PHE A 6 0.17 -7.14 -11.02
C PHE A 6 0.48 -6.11 -9.93
N ALA A 7 1.11 -4.98 -10.28
CA ALA A 7 1.38 -3.88 -9.38
C ALA A 7 0.11 -3.27 -8.80
N ALA A 8 -0.94 -3.06 -9.61
CA ALA A 8 -2.23 -2.57 -9.12
C ALA A 8 -2.87 -3.57 -8.13
N THR A 9 -2.86 -4.86 -8.45
CA THR A 9 -3.50 -5.90 -7.64
C THR A 9 -2.82 -6.09 -6.28
N TYR A 10 -1.48 -6.11 -6.25
CA TYR A 10 -0.71 -6.50 -5.06
C TYR A 10 0.10 -5.35 -4.43
N GLY A 11 0.09 -4.17 -5.04
CA GLY A 11 0.87 -3.02 -4.56
C GLY A 11 0.49 -2.56 -3.15
N ALA A 12 -0.79 -2.69 -2.77
CA ALA A 12 -1.21 -2.41 -1.39
C ALA A 12 -0.57 -3.38 -0.39
N THR A 13 -0.55 -4.68 -0.71
CA THR A 13 0.12 -5.70 0.11
C THR A 13 1.64 -5.47 0.16
N ALA A 14 2.26 -5.10 -0.97
CA ALA A 14 3.68 -4.75 -1.03
C ALA A 14 4.02 -3.57 -0.13
N ARG A 15 3.17 -2.54 -0.06
CA ARG A 15 3.33 -1.41 0.86
C ARG A 15 3.26 -1.84 2.32
N VAL A 16 2.29 -2.66 2.70
CA VAL A 16 2.20 -3.16 4.09
C VAL A 16 3.47 -3.92 4.50
N VAL A 17 4.00 -4.79 3.61
CA VAL A 17 5.24 -5.53 3.88
C VAL A 17 6.44 -4.59 3.88
N SER A 18 6.48 -3.61 2.97
CA SER A 18 7.51 -2.57 2.90
C SER A 18 7.58 -1.78 4.21
N ASP A 19 6.45 -1.28 4.71
CA ASP A 19 6.37 -0.55 5.98
C ASP A 19 6.86 -1.39 7.17
N GLY A 20 6.58 -2.70 7.16
CA GLY A 20 7.00 -3.62 8.23
C GLY A 20 8.47 -4.08 8.15
N THR A 21 9.16 -3.88 7.03
CA THR A 21 10.50 -4.44 6.78
C THR A 21 11.55 -3.42 6.34
N GLY A 22 11.14 -2.29 5.78
CA GLY A 22 12.00 -1.34 5.08
C GLY A 22 12.47 -1.83 3.70
N ILE A 23 11.94 -2.95 3.20
CA ILE A 23 12.22 -3.43 1.84
C ILE A 23 11.39 -2.61 0.86
N ASP A 24 12.00 -2.20 -0.24
CA ASP A 24 11.34 -1.47 -1.31
C ASP A 24 10.14 -2.26 -1.88
N ASN A 25 9.04 -1.56 -2.13
CA ASN A 25 7.79 -2.18 -2.57
C ASN A 25 7.92 -2.82 -3.96
N VAL A 26 8.72 -2.24 -4.86
CA VAL A 26 8.97 -2.78 -6.20
C VAL A 26 9.85 -4.02 -6.12
N VAL A 27 10.81 -4.06 -5.18
CA VAL A 27 11.60 -5.27 -4.92
C VAL A 27 10.72 -6.43 -4.46
N LEU A 28 9.77 -6.17 -3.55
CA LEU A 28 8.79 -7.18 -3.11
C LEU A 28 7.91 -7.66 -4.28
N LEU A 29 7.38 -6.73 -5.08
CA LEU A 29 6.56 -7.07 -6.24
C LEU A 29 7.34 -7.86 -7.29
N ALA A 30 8.61 -7.53 -7.55
CA ALA A 30 9.46 -8.26 -8.48
C ALA A 30 9.66 -9.71 -8.03
N GLN A 31 9.92 -9.91 -6.73
CA GLN A 31 10.03 -11.24 -6.16
C GLN A 31 8.72 -12.03 -6.30
N TRP A 32 7.58 -11.43 -5.93
CA TRP A 32 6.28 -12.11 -6.04
C TRP A 32 5.87 -12.38 -7.48
N ALA A 33 6.21 -11.48 -8.40
CA ALA A 33 5.96 -11.67 -9.82
C ALA A 33 6.74 -12.88 -10.36
N ASN A 34 7.98 -13.07 -9.94
CA ASN A 34 8.74 -14.28 -10.27
C ASN A 34 8.10 -15.54 -9.65
N GLU A 35 7.81 -15.51 -8.36
CA GLU A 35 7.25 -16.66 -7.63
C GLU A 35 5.89 -17.13 -8.15
N THR A 36 5.06 -16.19 -8.60
CA THR A 36 3.66 -16.46 -8.99
C THR A 36 3.45 -16.43 -10.51
N ALA A 37 4.52 -16.28 -11.28
CA ALA A 37 4.47 -16.04 -12.72
C ALA A 37 3.47 -14.91 -13.07
N TRP A 38 3.71 -13.72 -12.51
CA TRP A 38 2.86 -12.54 -12.63
C TRP A 38 1.42 -12.79 -12.17
N GLY A 39 1.26 -13.48 -11.03
CA GLY A 39 -0.03 -13.74 -10.40
C GLY A 39 -0.88 -14.81 -11.09
N THR A 40 -0.32 -15.54 -12.06
CA THR A 40 -1.04 -16.64 -12.73
C THR A 40 -1.09 -17.90 -11.88
N VAL A 41 -0.16 -18.05 -10.94
CA VAL A 41 -0.07 -19.19 -10.01
C VAL A 41 0.05 -18.65 -8.59
N VAL A 42 -1.10 -18.45 -7.93
CA VAL A 42 -1.15 -18.02 -6.52
C VAL A 42 -1.81 -19.11 -5.69
N VAL A 43 -1.09 -19.64 -4.71
CA VAL A 43 -1.58 -20.71 -3.83
C VAL A 43 -2.11 -20.10 -2.53
N GLY A 44 -3.43 -19.90 -2.43
CA GLY A 44 -4.08 -19.42 -1.20
C GLY A 44 -3.47 -18.12 -0.68
N ASN A 45 -3.48 -17.06 -1.50
CA ASN A 45 -2.94 -15.74 -1.18
C ASN A 45 -1.43 -15.69 -0.85
N ASN A 46 -0.69 -16.78 -1.01
CA ASN A 46 0.74 -16.83 -0.76
C ASN A 46 1.54 -16.31 -1.96
N LEU A 47 1.80 -15.00 -1.99
CA LEU A 47 2.50 -14.35 -3.11
C LEU A 47 4.01 -14.64 -3.12
N GLY A 48 4.57 -15.01 -1.97
CA GLY A 48 6.00 -15.29 -1.82
C GLY A 48 6.36 -16.78 -1.85
N ASN A 49 5.41 -17.68 -2.14
CA ASN A 49 5.60 -19.13 -2.05
C ASN A 49 6.22 -19.60 -0.72
N ILE A 50 5.84 -18.95 0.39
CA ILE A 50 6.32 -19.29 1.74
C ILE A 50 5.92 -20.74 2.06
N ARG A 51 6.87 -21.51 2.56
CA ARG A 51 6.67 -22.91 2.94
C ARG A 51 6.32 -23.02 4.43
N CYS A 52 5.27 -23.79 4.72
CA CYS A 52 4.89 -24.16 6.10
C CYS A 52 5.55 -25.47 6.53
N SER A 53 6.03 -26.25 5.57
CA SER A 53 6.84 -27.45 5.74
C SER A 53 7.74 -27.62 4.51
N PRO A 54 8.73 -28.53 4.53
CA PRO A 54 9.60 -28.75 3.37
C PRO A 54 8.84 -29.03 2.06
N THR A 55 7.67 -29.66 2.14
CA THR A 55 6.90 -30.10 0.98
C THR A 55 5.61 -29.31 0.73
N THR A 56 5.22 -28.39 1.61
CA THR A 56 3.90 -27.74 1.55
C THR A 56 4.01 -26.21 1.63
N PHE A 57 3.36 -25.52 0.69
CA PHE A 57 3.18 -24.08 0.73
C PHE A 57 2.12 -23.68 1.75
N CYS A 58 2.40 -22.61 2.51
CA CYS A 58 1.40 -21.99 3.36
C CYS A 58 0.21 -21.48 2.53
N ARG A 59 -0.97 -21.47 3.15
CA ARG A 59 -2.18 -20.87 2.61
C ARG A 59 -2.71 -19.87 3.63
N TYR A 60 -3.04 -18.69 3.17
CA TYR A 60 -3.48 -17.57 3.98
C TYR A 60 -4.93 -17.23 3.62
N ALA A 61 -5.76 -16.95 4.62
CA ALA A 61 -7.17 -16.64 4.39
C ALA A 61 -7.32 -15.31 3.65
N THR A 62 -6.44 -14.35 3.96
CA THR A 62 -6.41 -13.02 3.34
C THR A 62 -4.99 -12.64 2.88
N LEU A 63 -4.88 -11.58 2.10
CA LEU A 63 -3.59 -10.97 1.76
C LEU A 63 -2.94 -10.28 2.97
N ASP A 64 -3.72 -9.87 3.97
CA ASP A 64 -3.20 -9.28 5.20
C ASP A 64 -2.52 -10.35 6.08
N ASP A 65 -3.11 -11.55 6.15
CA ASP A 65 -2.48 -12.71 6.82
C ASP A 65 -1.15 -13.09 6.13
N PHE A 66 -1.12 -13.05 4.79
CA PHE A 66 0.12 -13.24 4.03
C PHE A 66 1.14 -12.15 4.34
N ALA A 67 0.73 -10.87 4.35
CA ALA A 67 1.62 -9.75 4.63
C ALA A 67 2.28 -9.90 6.02
N ALA A 68 1.50 -10.22 7.05
CA ALA A 68 2.02 -10.46 8.39
C ALA A 68 3.02 -11.62 8.44
N ALA A 69 2.72 -12.73 7.77
CA ALA A 69 3.62 -13.88 7.69
C ALA A 69 4.90 -13.57 6.88
N CYS A 70 4.80 -12.78 5.82
CA CYS A 70 5.92 -12.34 4.99
C CYS A 70 6.88 -11.45 5.80
N ILE A 71 6.34 -10.46 6.53
CA ILE A 71 7.09 -9.62 7.46
C ILE A 71 7.82 -10.49 8.50
N ALA A 72 7.11 -11.42 9.15
CA ALA A 72 7.70 -12.32 10.13
C ALA A 72 8.81 -13.20 9.53
N THR A 73 8.66 -13.62 8.26
CA THR A 73 9.67 -14.40 7.54
C THR A 73 10.94 -13.60 7.34
N PHE A 74 10.85 -12.35 6.84
CA PHE A 74 12.03 -11.49 6.68
C PHE A 74 12.75 -11.22 8.01
N HIS A 75 12.01 -11.08 9.11
CA HIS A 75 12.58 -10.85 10.44
C HIS A 75 13.03 -12.11 11.20
N ASN A 76 13.04 -13.30 10.57
CA ASN A 76 13.45 -14.54 11.24
C ASN A 76 14.98 -14.70 11.43
N GLY A 77 15.76 -13.68 11.06
CA GLY A 77 17.23 -13.65 11.14
C GLY A 77 17.97 -14.16 9.89
N SER A 78 17.30 -14.89 8.99
CA SER A 78 17.93 -15.43 7.77
C SER A 78 18.06 -14.39 6.65
N TYR A 79 17.33 -13.28 6.74
CA TYR A 79 17.25 -12.25 5.70
C TYR A 79 17.82 -10.89 6.12
N ASN A 80 18.67 -10.88 7.15
CA ASN A 80 19.28 -9.65 7.67
C ASN A 80 20.02 -8.83 6.61
N ALA A 81 20.63 -9.48 5.61
CA ALA A 81 21.29 -8.79 4.50
C ALA A 81 20.29 -7.99 3.63
N VAL A 82 19.09 -8.54 3.42
CA VAL A 82 18.01 -7.86 2.68
C VAL A 82 17.53 -6.65 3.48
N LEU A 83 17.27 -6.83 4.78
CA LEU A 83 16.82 -5.75 5.67
C LEU A 83 17.89 -4.64 5.88
N ALA A 84 19.18 -5.01 5.82
CA ALA A 84 20.27 -4.07 5.99
C ALA A 84 20.52 -3.22 4.73
N ALA A 85 20.21 -3.75 3.54
CA ALA A 85 20.41 -3.05 2.27
C ALA A 85 19.53 -1.79 2.17
N LYS A 86 20.11 -0.72 1.59
CA LYS A 86 19.53 0.63 1.57
C LYS A 86 19.05 1.12 0.21
N THR A 87 19.29 0.34 -0.84
CA THR A 87 18.81 0.63 -2.19
C THR A 87 18.08 -0.58 -2.73
N ALA A 88 17.18 -0.38 -3.69
CA ALA A 88 16.42 -1.44 -4.31
C ALA A 88 17.34 -2.51 -4.94
N GLU A 89 18.41 -2.08 -5.62
CA GLU A 89 19.39 -2.96 -6.26
C GLU A 89 20.15 -3.81 -5.24
N ALA A 90 20.57 -3.20 -4.12
CA ALA A 90 21.22 -3.93 -3.04
C ALA A 90 20.26 -4.93 -2.38
N GLN A 91 18.97 -4.58 -2.27
CA GLN A 91 17.93 -5.48 -1.76
C GLN A 91 17.66 -6.63 -2.73
N LEU A 92 17.57 -6.39 -4.05
CA LEU A 92 17.43 -7.44 -5.08
C LEU A 92 18.62 -8.41 -5.02
N ALA A 93 19.84 -7.88 -4.99
CA ALA A 93 21.05 -8.70 -4.92
C ALA A 93 21.08 -9.55 -3.64
N ALA A 94 20.74 -8.95 -2.49
CA ALA A 94 20.65 -9.68 -1.22
C ALA A 94 19.56 -10.75 -1.24
N LEU A 95 18.42 -10.49 -1.88
CA LEU A 95 17.31 -11.43 -1.99
C LEU A 95 17.66 -12.62 -2.89
N VAL A 96 18.33 -12.36 -4.03
CA VAL A 96 18.87 -13.40 -4.92
C VAL A 96 19.89 -14.30 -4.21
N ALA A 97 20.71 -13.72 -3.33
CA ALA A 97 21.69 -14.45 -2.52
C ALA A 97 21.09 -15.13 -1.27
N SER A 98 19.83 -14.82 -0.93
CA SER A 98 19.19 -15.33 0.28
C SER A 98 18.68 -16.77 0.14
N PRO A 99 18.41 -17.47 1.26
CA PRO A 99 17.76 -18.77 1.24
C PRO A 99 16.40 -18.80 0.53
N TRP A 100 15.71 -17.65 0.40
CA TRP A 100 14.42 -17.56 -0.30
C TRP A 100 14.57 -17.97 -1.76
N SER A 101 15.58 -17.42 -2.42
CA SER A 101 15.88 -17.65 -3.82
C SER A 101 16.15 -19.13 -4.08
N SER A 102 16.69 -19.89 -3.12
CA SER A 102 17.04 -21.31 -3.28
C SER A 102 17.71 -21.66 -4.63
N SER A 103 18.44 -20.68 -5.20
CA SER A 103 19.03 -20.70 -6.55
C SER A 103 18.05 -20.75 -7.73
N HIS A 104 16.73 -20.64 -7.55
CA HIS A 104 15.73 -20.65 -8.64
C HIS A 104 15.48 -19.28 -9.29
N TYR A 105 16.00 -18.17 -8.75
CA TYR A 105 15.92 -16.87 -9.43
C TYR A 105 16.87 -16.74 -10.63
N GLY A 106 17.68 -17.75 -10.95
CA GLY A 106 18.61 -17.68 -12.09
C GLY A 106 19.70 -16.61 -11.92
N GLY A 107 19.91 -16.12 -10.69
CA GLY A 107 20.93 -15.12 -10.35
C GLY A 107 20.51 -13.66 -10.55
N ASN A 108 19.26 -13.36 -10.96
CA ASN A 108 18.77 -11.98 -11.04
C ASN A 108 17.25 -11.90 -10.89
N LEU A 109 16.75 -10.73 -10.50
CA LEU A 109 15.31 -10.40 -10.50
C LEU A 109 14.98 -9.21 -11.42
N HIS A 110 15.98 -8.65 -12.11
CA HIS A 110 15.81 -7.52 -13.04
C HIS A 110 14.71 -7.73 -14.10
N PRO A 111 14.55 -8.91 -14.72
CA PRO A 111 13.46 -9.14 -15.67
C PRO A 111 12.04 -8.93 -15.10
N PHE A 112 11.89 -9.01 -13.78
CA PHE A 112 10.65 -8.73 -13.07
C PHE A 112 10.62 -7.33 -12.46
N PHE A 113 11.78 -6.81 -12.07
CA PHE A 113 11.92 -5.48 -11.46
C PHE A 113 11.82 -4.35 -12.47
N ASP A 114 12.55 -4.40 -13.59
CA ASP A 114 12.61 -3.30 -14.57
C ASP A 114 11.22 -2.92 -15.13
N PRO A 115 10.31 -3.88 -15.45
CA PRO A 115 8.95 -3.55 -15.87
C PRO A 115 8.08 -2.95 -14.76
N LEU A 116 8.50 -3.05 -13.50
CA LEU A 116 7.81 -2.55 -12.33
C LEU A 116 8.40 -1.24 -11.78
N GLU A 117 9.63 -0.85 -12.14
CA GLU A 117 10.23 0.46 -11.78
C GLU A 117 9.36 1.62 -12.23
N ALA A 118 8.75 1.51 -13.42
CA ALA A 118 7.81 2.52 -13.90
C ALA A 118 6.64 2.74 -12.92
N TYR A 119 6.38 1.75 -12.06
CA TYR A 119 5.33 1.73 -11.05
C TYR A 119 5.79 2.05 -9.63
N GLU A 120 7.06 2.39 -9.47
CA GLU A 120 7.60 2.87 -8.20
C GLU A 120 6.93 4.19 -7.82
N MET A 121 6.42 4.26 -6.59
CA MET A 121 5.99 5.52 -6.01
C MET A 121 7.20 6.11 -5.31
N THR A 122 7.41 7.41 -5.46
CA THR A 122 8.38 8.11 -4.62
C THR A 122 8.04 7.91 -3.14
N PRO A 123 9.01 7.98 -2.22
CA PRO A 123 8.73 7.87 -0.79
C PRO A 123 7.64 8.84 -0.30
N SER A 124 7.58 10.05 -0.87
CA SER A 124 6.54 11.05 -0.58
C SER A 124 5.15 10.65 -1.09
N GLU A 125 5.06 10.06 -2.27
CA GLU A 125 3.79 9.56 -2.82
C GLU A 125 3.29 8.37 -2.01
N SER A 126 4.19 7.45 -1.64
CA SER A 126 3.87 6.31 -0.78
C SER A 126 3.38 6.77 0.60
N ALA A 127 4.09 7.70 1.25
CA ALA A 127 3.70 8.24 2.55
C ALA A 127 2.34 8.96 2.51
N THR A 128 2.08 9.71 1.44
CA THR A 128 0.78 10.38 1.21
C THR A 128 -0.33 9.35 1.04
N LEU A 129 -0.11 8.32 0.24
CA LEU A 129 -1.08 7.26 -0.01
C LEU A 129 -1.38 6.47 1.27
N SER A 130 -0.36 6.16 2.08
CA SER A 130 -0.50 5.48 3.37
C SER A 130 -1.26 6.34 4.39
N GLN A 131 -1.02 7.65 4.45
CA GLN A 131 -1.82 8.57 5.27
C GLN A 131 -3.28 8.60 4.84
N VAL A 132 -3.55 8.69 3.55
CA VAL A 132 -4.93 8.68 3.02
C VAL A 132 -5.61 7.35 3.34
N TYR A 133 -4.93 6.21 3.13
CA TYR A 133 -5.44 4.90 3.47
C TYR A 133 -5.75 4.77 4.97
N TYR A 134 -4.82 5.22 5.83
CA TYR A 134 -5.03 5.24 7.28
C TYR A 134 -6.22 6.12 7.67
N LEU A 135 -6.35 7.33 7.14
CA LEU A 135 -7.48 8.23 7.42
C LEU A 135 -8.82 7.62 7.00
N LEU A 136 -8.86 6.94 5.85
CA LEU A 136 -10.07 6.32 5.32
C LEU A 136 -10.49 5.06 6.09
N THR A 137 -9.53 4.31 6.63
CA THR A 137 -9.78 3.04 7.35
C THR A 137 -9.94 3.22 8.87
N SER A 138 -9.24 4.18 9.47
CA SER A 138 -9.39 4.55 10.89
C SER A 138 -10.57 5.50 11.13
N GLY A 139 -10.91 6.33 10.13
CA GLY A 139 -12.07 7.23 10.18
C GLY A 139 -13.42 6.51 10.07
N SER A 140 -13.45 5.26 9.59
CA SER A 140 -14.69 4.47 9.52
C SER A 140 -15.10 3.82 10.85
N ASP A 141 -14.20 3.74 11.85
CA ASP A 141 -14.43 2.98 13.09
C ASP A 141 -14.73 3.83 14.33
N SER A 142 -14.89 5.16 14.23
CA SER A 142 -15.07 6.02 15.42
C SER A 142 -16.16 7.08 15.28
N TYR A 143 -17.43 6.70 15.52
CA TYR A 143 -18.31 7.24 16.58
C TYR A 143 -19.76 6.72 16.43
N PRO A 144 -20.08 5.51 16.92
CA PRO A 144 -21.46 5.12 17.14
C PRO A 144 -21.97 5.83 18.41
N GLY A 145 -22.61 7.00 18.26
CA GLY A 145 -23.30 7.61 19.41
C GLY A 145 -23.67 9.09 19.35
N HIS A 146 -23.15 9.89 18.42
CA HIS A 146 -23.51 11.31 18.34
C HIS A 146 -24.49 11.61 17.20
N PRO A 147 -25.79 11.86 17.49
CA PRO A 147 -26.71 12.41 16.51
C PRO A 147 -26.30 13.87 16.26
N GLY A 148 -25.59 14.14 15.16
CA GLY A 148 -25.32 15.51 14.72
C GLY A 148 -24.07 15.73 13.87
N THR A 149 -23.04 14.89 13.97
CA THR A 149 -21.84 14.99 13.13
C THR A 149 -22.00 14.14 11.89
N ARG A 150 -22.42 14.75 10.78
CA ARG A 150 -22.30 14.12 9.47
C ARG A 150 -20.81 13.82 9.20
N PRO A 151 -20.45 12.60 8.78
CA PRO A 151 -19.13 12.35 8.22
C PRO A 151 -18.87 13.35 7.10
N ILE A 152 -17.69 13.96 7.09
CA ILE A 152 -17.27 14.91 6.04
C ILE A 152 -17.24 14.23 4.67
N ILE A 153 -17.11 12.89 4.65
CA ILE A 153 -17.06 12.04 3.47
C ILE A 153 -17.95 10.83 3.74
N THR A 154 -18.84 10.49 2.81
CA THR A 154 -19.74 9.33 2.93
C THR A 154 -18.98 8.02 2.76
N LYS A 155 -19.50 6.91 3.31
CA LYS A 155 -18.91 5.58 3.12
C LYS A 155 -18.72 5.23 1.63
N ALA A 156 -19.67 5.61 0.77
CA ALA A 156 -19.57 5.36 -0.67
C ALA A 156 -18.41 6.14 -1.32
N GLU A 157 -18.17 7.38 -0.89
CA GLU A 157 -17.02 8.18 -1.34
C GLU A 157 -15.70 7.62 -0.80
N THR A 158 -15.67 7.20 0.47
CA THR A 158 -14.53 6.48 1.06
C THR A 158 -14.20 5.20 0.29
N ASP A 159 -15.21 4.37 -0.01
CA ASP A 159 -15.05 3.14 -0.77
C ASP A 159 -14.58 3.42 -2.22
N ALA A 160 -15.07 4.49 -2.84
CA ALA A 160 -14.64 4.92 -4.18
C ALA A 160 -13.20 5.44 -4.21
N ILE A 161 -12.78 6.20 -3.19
CA ILE A 161 -11.38 6.65 -3.06
C ILE A 161 -10.47 5.46 -2.80
N LEU A 162 -10.86 4.53 -1.92
CA LEU A 162 -10.14 3.28 -1.67
C LEU A 162 -10.02 2.43 -2.95
N ALA A 163 -11.08 2.34 -3.75
CA ALA A 163 -11.05 1.64 -5.03
C ALA A 163 -10.10 2.33 -6.03
N ALA A 164 -10.11 3.65 -6.12
CA ALA A 164 -9.21 4.42 -6.99
C ALA A 164 -7.74 4.27 -6.57
N ILE A 165 -7.45 4.29 -5.26
CA ILE A 165 -6.11 4.05 -4.70
C ILE A 165 -5.63 2.63 -4.98
N LYS A 166 -6.53 1.64 -4.91
CA LYS A 166 -6.22 0.23 -5.21
C LYS A 166 -6.04 -0.03 -6.71
N ALA A 167 -6.55 0.83 -7.59
CA ALA A 167 -6.56 0.61 -9.02
C ALA A 167 -5.28 1.05 -9.76
N VAL A 168 -4.33 1.74 -9.12
CA VAL A 168 -3.26 2.50 -9.80
C VAL A 168 -2.27 1.61 -10.57
N PRO A 169 -2.18 1.74 -11.92
CA PRO A 169 -1.08 1.24 -12.74
C PRO A 169 -0.24 2.44 -13.28
N PRO A 170 1.02 2.62 -12.88
CA PRO A 170 1.75 3.82 -13.32
C PRO A 170 2.28 3.77 -14.76
N GLY A 171 1.54 4.43 -15.64
CA GLY A 171 2.06 4.86 -16.93
C GLY A 171 1.32 6.07 -17.47
N THR A 172 0.06 6.25 -17.08
CA THR A 172 -0.81 7.35 -17.52
C THR A 172 -1.99 7.57 -16.57
N VAL A 173 -1.81 7.39 -15.25
CA VAL A 173 -2.89 7.81 -14.33
C VAL A 173 -2.88 9.32 -14.29
N ASP A 174 -3.83 9.92 -14.99
CA ASP A 174 -4.20 11.31 -14.80
C ASP A 174 -4.59 11.48 -13.32
N LEU A 175 -3.71 12.09 -12.54
CA LEU A 175 -3.95 12.41 -11.14
C LEU A 175 -4.82 13.66 -10.98
N GLN A 176 -5.16 14.35 -12.07
CA GLN A 176 -5.99 15.56 -12.04
C GLN A 176 -7.35 15.36 -11.36
N PRO A 177 -8.05 14.21 -11.49
CA PRO A 177 -9.28 13.97 -10.75
C PRO A 177 -9.05 13.89 -9.22
N VAL A 178 -7.95 13.27 -8.78
CA VAL A 178 -7.59 13.18 -7.36
C VAL A 178 -7.20 14.55 -6.82
N LEU A 179 -6.37 15.29 -7.56
CA LEU A 179 -5.99 16.66 -7.22
C LEU A 179 -7.19 17.60 -7.17
N THR A 180 -8.15 17.43 -8.09
CA THR A 180 -9.42 18.19 -8.10
C THR A 180 -10.27 17.87 -6.87
N ALA A 181 -10.36 16.60 -6.49
CA ALA A 181 -11.08 16.19 -5.29
C ALA A 181 -10.44 16.79 -4.02
N ILE A 182 -9.10 16.77 -3.91
CA ILE A 182 -8.36 17.41 -2.81
C ILE A 182 -8.65 18.92 -2.76
N ALA A 183 -8.64 19.60 -3.91
CA ALA A 183 -8.93 21.04 -3.98
C ALA A 183 -10.38 21.37 -3.56
N GLN A 184 -11.35 20.52 -3.92
CA GLN A 184 -12.74 20.66 -3.47
C GLN A 184 -12.87 20.47 -1.94
N VAL A 185 -12.16 19.50 -1.37
CA VAL A 185 -12.11 19.31 0.08
C VAL A 185 -11.50 20.53 0.78
N GLN A 186 -10.39 21.08 0.28
CA GLN A 186 -9.78 22.30 0.82
C GLN A 186 -10.71 23.51 0.77
N THR A 187 -11.44 23.66 -0.34
CA THR A 187 -12.45 24.73 -0.50
C THR A 187 -13.56 24.58 0.54
N SER A 188 -14.07 23.36 0.72
CA SER A 188 -15.11 23.05 1.70
C SER A 188 -14.65 23.31 3.14
N LEU A 189 -13.41 22.96 3.46
CA LEU A 189 -12.80 23.22 4.77
C LEU A 189 -12.68 24.72 5.07
N THR A 190 -12.24 25.50 4.08
CA THR A 190 -12.13 26.97 4.20
C THR A 190 -13.49 27.64 4.40
N ALA A 191 -14.51 27.16 3.68
CA ALA A 191 -15.89 27.65 3.86
C ALA A 191 -16.42 27.34 5.27
N LEU A 192 -16.14 26.14 5.79
CA LEU A 192 -16.52 25.75 7.14
C LEU A 192 -15.82 26.61 8.21
N GLN A 193 -14.52 26.84 8.08
CA GLN A 193 -13.76 27.72 8.99
C GLN A 193 -14.33 29.15 9.00
N THR A 194 -14.73 29.66 7.84
CA THR A 194 -15.39 30.97 7.71
C THR A 194 -16.73 30.99 8.44
N ALA A 195 -17.57 29.96 8.23
CA ALA A 195 -18.88 29.85 8.90
C ALA A 195 -18.75 29.76 10.43
N VAL A 196 -17.80 28.97 10.93
CA VAL A 196 -17.50 28.87 12.38
C VAL A 196 -17.07 30.22 12.94
N THR A 197 -16.21 30.96 12.24
CA THR A 197 -15.77 32.30 12.64
C THR A 197 -16.94 33.28 12.71
N ALA A 198 -17.85 33.24 11.74
CA ALA A 198 -19.05 34.09 11.73
C ALA A 198 -20.02 33.77 12.88
N ILE A 199 -20.24 32.48 13.16
CA ILE A 199 -21.06 32.04 14.31
C ILE A 199 -20.44 32.52 15.62
N LYS A 200 -19.12 32.39 15.78
CA LYS A 200 -18.40 32.87 16.96
C LYS A 200 -18.59 34.38 17.15
N ALA A 201 -18.36 35.17 16.11
CA ALA A 201 -18.53 36.61 16.16
C ALA A 201 -19.98 37.04 16.51
N LYS A 202 -20.98 36.33 15.97
CA LYS A 202 -22.38 36.57 16.33
C LYS A 202 -22.65 36.23 17.79
N THR A 203 -22.18 35.08 18.25
CA THR A 203 -22.36 34.62 19.64
C THR A 203 -21.71 35.60 20.62
N ASP A 204 -20.48 36.05 20.34
CA ASP A 204 -19.76 37.01 21.17
C ASP A 204 -20.51 38.36 21.25
N LYS A 205 -21.20 38.78 20.17
CA LYS A 205 -22.03 39.98 20.15
C LYS A 205 -23.34 39.83 20.93
N ASP A 206 -23.99 38.67 20.83
CA ASP A 206 -25.28 38.42 21.50
C ASP A 206 -25.10 38.22 23.02
N LEU A 207 -23.87 37.97 23.49
CA LEU A 207 -23.51 37.81 24.90
C LEU A 207 -22.92 39.07 25.57
N ALA A 208 -22.69 40.14 24.81
CA ALA A 208 -22.11 41.42 25.27
C ALA A 208 -23.20 42.47 25.53
#